data_AF-A0A5Q8CB63-F1
#
_entry.id   AF-A0A5Q8CB63-F1
#
_cell.length_a   1.000
_cell.length_b   1.000
_cell.length_c   1.000
_cell.angle_alpha   90.00
_cell.angle_beta   90.00
_cell.angle_gamma   90.00
#
_symmetry.space_group_name_H-M   'P 1'
#
loop_
_entity.id
_entity.type
_entity.pdbx_description
1 polymer ?
#
loop_
_entity_poly.entity_id
_entity_poly.type
_entity_poly.pdbx_seq_one_letter_code
_entity_poly.pdbx_strand_id
1 'polypeptide(L)'
;MRETRILMGMPVTVDVGGAFATLVDTVFDYFERVDRRFSTYKSDSEISAINRGDVPVKDWSGEMMEVLAIAERTKKETGGYFDVHKA
;
A
#
# COMPACT_ATOMS: atom_id res chain seq x y z
N MET A 1 -11.90 -13.37 17.10
CA MET A 1 -10.48 -13.72 17.01
C MET A 1 -9.75 -12.42 16.75
N ARG A 2 -8.87 -12.05 17.68
CA ARG A 2 -8.07 -10.84 17.60
C ARG A 2 -6.61 -11.23 17.46
N GLU A 3 -5.94 -10.70 16.46
CA GLU A 3 -4.54 -10.99 16.18
C GLU A 3 -3.81 -9.69 15.80
N THR A 4 -2.54 -9.61 16.18
CA THR A 4 -1.68 -8.46 15.89
C THR A 4 -0.39 -8.95 15.24
N ARG A 5 -0.03 -8.38 14.07
CA ARG A 5 1.25 -8.62 13.38
C ARG A 5 1.97 -7.30 13.14
N ILE A 6 3.30 -7.34 13.06
CA ILE A 6 4.11 -6.20 12.63
C ILE A 6 4.20 -6.21 11.11
N LEU A 7 3.65 -5.20 10.45
CA LEU A 7 3.63 -5.04 9.00
C LEU A 7 3.82 -3.57 8.65
N MET A 8 4.46 -3.27 7.53
CA MET A 8 4.72 -1.89 7.09
C MET A 8 5.39 -1.02 8.18
N GLY A 9 6.23 -1.63 9.04
CA GLY A 9 6.92 -0.93 10.13
C GLY A 9 6.06 -0.55 11.35
N MET A 10 4.81 -1.03 11.44
CA MET A 10 3.90 -0.72 12.55
C MET A 10 3.06 -1.94 12.98
N PRO A 11 2.52 -1.96 14.22
CA PRO A 11 1.59 -3.01 14.63
C PRO A 11 0.23 -2.84 13.95
N VAL A 12 -0.22 -3.88 13.24
CA VAL A 12 -1.56 -3.98 12.64
C VAL A 12 -2.37 -5.01 13.42
N THR A 13 -3.54 -4.61 13.93
CA THR A 13 -4.45 -5.50 14.68
C THR A 13 -5.71 -5.76 13.86
N VAL A 14 -6.07 -7.03 13.73
CA VAL A 14 -7.27 -7.51 13.06
C VAL A 14 -8.14 -8.22 14.10
N ASP A 15 -9.37 -7.78 14.28
CA ASP A 15 -10.34 -8.40 15.19
C ASP A 15 -11.61 -8.78 14.43
N VAL A 16 -11.89 -10.08 14.37
CA VAL A 16 -12.96 -10.67 13.55
C VAL A 16 -13.89 -11.51 14.43
N GLY A 17 -15.20 -11.33 14.28
CA GLY A 17 -16.21 -12.13 14.99
C GLY A 17 -16.16 -13.63 14.66
N GLY A 18 -16.58 -14.47 15.60
CA GLY A 18 -16.25 -15.91 15.66
C GLY A 18 -16.53 -16.77 14.41
N ALA A 19 -17.54 -16.45 13.60
CA ALA A 19 -17.85 -17.21 12.37
C ALA A 19 -16.81 -17.04 11.25
N PHE A 20 -15.93 -16.04 11.35
CA PHE A 20 -15.00 -15.65 10.30
C PHE A 20 -13.54 -15.63 10.77
N ALA A 21 -13.21 -16.32 11.86
CA ALA A 21 -11.87 -16.35 12.42
C ALA A 21 -10.79 -16.77 11.39
N THR A 22 -11.15 -17.63 10.42
CA THR A 22 -10.27 -18.06 9.33
C THR A 22 -9.96 -16.97 8.29
N LEU A 23 -10.70 -15.85 8.27
CA LEU A 23 -10.42 -14.72 7.37
C LEU A 23 -9.24 -13.86 7.83
N VAL A 24 -8.79 -14.01 9.08
CA VAL A 24 -7.69 -13.22 9.63
C VAL A 24 -6.42 -13.37 8.79
N ASP A 25 -6.10 -14.60 8.36
CA ASP A 25 -4.95 -14.85 7.48
C ASP A 25 -5.11 -14.17 6.12
N THR A 26 -6.29 -14.26 5.51
CA THR A 26 -6.58 -13.58 4.22
C THR A 26 -6.37 -12.06 4.30
N VAL A 27 -6.70 -11.45 5.44
CA VAL A 27 -6.50 -10.01 5.68
C VAL A 27 -5.01 -9.69 5.79
N PHE A 28 -4.25 -10.50 6.52
CA PHE A 28 -2.80 -10.30 6.62
C PHE A 28 -2.08 -10.55 5.29
N ASP A 29 -2.46 -11.56 4.53
CA ASP A 29 -1.95 -11.81 3.17
C ASP A 29 -2.19 -10.60 2.26
N TYR A 30 -3.33 -9.92 2.42
CA TYR A 30 -3.61 -8.67 1.70
C TYR A 30 -2.66 -7.55 2.14
N PHE A 31 -2.44 -7.35 3.44
CA PHE A 31 -1.50 -6.34 3.91
C PHE A 31 -0.05 -6.62 3.47
N GLU A 32 0.36 -7.88 3.40
CA GLU A 32 1.68 -8.25 2.86
C GLU A 32 1.82 -7.90 1.38
N ARG A 33 0.75 -8.11 0.57
CA ARG A 33 0.73 -7.67 -0.83
C ARG A 33 0.81 -6.16 -0.96
N VAL A 34 0.09 -5.41 -0.11
CA VAL A 34 0.14 -3.95 -0.06
C VAL A 34 1.55 -3.46 0.30
N ASP A 35 2.17 -4.05 1.33
CA ASP A 35 3.54 -3.71 1.74
C ASP A 35 4.55 -3.99 0.62
N ARG A 36 4.43 -5.15 -0.06
CA ARG A 36 5.29 -5.45 -1.21
C ARG A 36 5.08 -4.47 -2.36
N ARG A 37 3.91 -3.84 -2.51
CA ARG A 37 3.63 -2.96 -3.66
C ARG A 37 4.04 -1.51 -3.41
N PHE A 38 3.75 -1.00 -2.22
CA PHE A 38 3.89 0.42 -1.89
C PHE A 38 5.05 0.76 -0.94
N SER A 39 5.81 -0.21 -0.45
CA SER A 39 6.95 0.09 0.41
C SER A 39 8.08 0.74 -0.38
N THR A 40 8.43 1.99 -0.05
CA THR A 40 9.54 2.72 -0.66
C THR A 40 10.93 2.28 -0.16
N TYR A 41 10.96 1.38 0.83
CA TYR A 41 12.20 0.84 1.42
C TYR A 41 12.56 -0.54 0.88
N LYS A 42 11.56 -1.29 0.38
CA LYS A 42 11.78 -2.61 -0.21
C LYS A 42 12.23 -2.47 -1.66
N SER A 43 13.36 -3.07 -2.00
CA SER A 43 13.95 -2.95 -3.34
C SER A 43 13.15 -3.69 -4.42
N ASP A 44 12.42 -4.73 -4.01
CA ASP A 44 11.54 -5.57 -4.82
C ASP A 44 10.11 -5.04 -4.92
N SER A 45 9.84 -3.85 -4.38
CA SER A 45 8.51 -3.26 -4.49
C SER A 45 8.25 -2.60 -5.83
N GLU A 46 6.97 -2.57 -6.21
CA GLU A 46 6.54 -1.92 -7.44
C GLU A 46 6.89 -0.43 -7.41
N ILE A 47 6.60 0.28 -6.32
CA ILE A 47 6.91 1.71 -6.22
C ILE A 47 8.42 1.99 -6.30
N SER A 48 9.25 1.12 -5.73
CA SER A 48 10.71 1.25 -5.83
C SER A 48 11.19 1.05 -7.25
N ALA A 49 10.63 0.08 -7.98
CA ALA A 49 10.96 -0.14 -9.39
C ALA A 49 10.48 1.02 -10.28
N ILE A 50 9.29 1.57 -10.02
CA ILE A 50 8.77 2.77 -10.68
C ILE A 50 9.69 3.98 -10.43
N ASN A 51 10.08 4.21 -9.18
CA ASN A 51 10.95 5.33 -8.82
C ASN A 51 12.35 5.24 -9.47
N ARG A 52 12.84 4.03 -9.75
CA ARG A 52 14.08 3.82 -10.52
C ARG A 52 13.91 3.94 -12.03
N GLY A 53 12.66 3.92 -12.52
CA GLY A 53 12.35 3.91 -13.95
C GLY A 53 12.46 2.52 -14.60
N ASP A 54 12.50 1.45 -13.81
CA ASP A 54 12.66 0.07 -14.31
C ASP A 54 11.36 -0.49 -14.96
N VAL A 55 10.20 0.12 -14.64
CA VAL A 55 8.88 -0.37 -15.06
C VAL A 55 8.17 0.71 -15.89
N PRO A 56 7.80 0.44 -17.15
CA PRO A 56 7.07 1.40 -17.97
C PRO A 56 5.64 1.57 -17.46
N VAL A 57 5.05 2.75 -17.67
CA VAL A 57 3.71 3.11 -17.17
C VAL A 57 2.61 2.12 -17.56
N LYS A 58 2.72 1.50 -18.74
CA LYS A 58 1.78 0.48 -19.22
C LYS A 58 1.73 -0.79 -18.35
N ASP A 59 2.78 -1.06 -17.59
CA ASP A 59 2.94 -2.25 -16.77
C ASP A 59 2.69 -1.96 -15.28
N TRP A 60 2.25 -0.72 -14.96
CA TRP A 60 1.85 -0.37 -13.60
C TRP A 60 0.55 -1.09 -13.24
N SER A 61 0.47 -1.58 -12.00
CA SER A 61 -0.72 -2.21 -11.47
C SER A 61 -1.90 -1.24 -11.42
N GLY A 62 -3.11 -1.77 -11.62
CA GLY A 62 -4.34 -0.97 -11.55
C GLY A 62 -4.48 -0.23 -10.22
N GLU A 63 -4.18 -0.91 -9.13
CA GLU A 63 -4.20 -0.32 -7.80
C GLU A 63 -3.11 0.76 -7.59
N MET A 64 -1.95 0.68 -8.28
CA MET A 64 -0.93 1.74 -8.22
C MET A 64 -1.43 2.99 -8.92
N MET A 65 -2.00 2.83 -10.12
CA MET A 65 -2.61 3.93 -10.86
C MET A 65 -3.75 4.58 -10.06
N GLU A 66 -4.58 3.79 -9.38
CA GLU A 66 -5.66 4.29 -8.52
C GLU A 66 -5.12 5.12 -7.35
N VAL A 67 -4.13 4.62 -6.62
CA VAL A 67 -3.54 5.34 -5.48
C VAL A 67 -2.88 6.64 -5.93
N LEU A 68 -2.17 6.65 -7.06
CA LEU A 68 -1.58 7.88 -7.61
C LEU A 68 -2.65 8.89 -8.06
N ALA A 69 -3.76 8.41 -8.63
CA ALA A 69 -4.87 9.29 -8.99
C ALA A 69 -5.53 9.93 -7.75
N ILE A 70 -5.68 9.16 -6.66
CA ILE A 70 -6.16 9.68 -5.37
C ILE A 70 -5.16 10.69 -4.81
N ALA A 71 -3.86 10.39 -4.82
CA ALA A 71 -2.81 11.29 -4.34
C ALA A 71 -2.83 12.64 -5.09
N GLU A 72 -2.95 12.60 -6.42
CA GLU A 72 -3.04 13.81 -7.25
C GLU A 72 -4.32 14.61 -6.96
N ARG A 73 -5.44 13.93 -6.71
CA ARG A 73 -6.67 14.59 -6.27
C ARG A 73 -6.47 15.27 -4.92
N THR A 74 -5.89 14.58 -3.94
CA THR A 74 -5.64 15.13 -2.60
C THR A 74 -4.67 16.30 -2.65
N LYS A 75 -3.64 16.26 -3.51
CA LYS A 75 -2.75 17.40 -3.75
C LYS A 75 -3.52 18.64 -4.18
N LYS A 76 -4.46 18.51 -5.13
CA LYS A 76 -5.31 19.61 -5.60
C LYS A 76 -6.23 20.12 -4.49
N GLU A 77 -6.91 19.22 -3.79
CA GLU A 77 -7.85 19.56 -2.72
C GLU A 77 -7.17 20.26 -1.53
N THR A 78 -5.89 19.96 -1.29
CA THR A 78 -5.10 20.55 -0.19
C THR A 78 -4.23 21.73 -0.62
N GLY A 79 -4.34 22.19 -1.89
CA GLY A 79 -3.50 23.27 -2.41
C GLY A 79 -2.00 22.97 -2.40
N GLY A 80 -1.62 21.70 -2.51
CA GLY A 80 -0.23 21.24 -2.50
C GLY A 80 0.33 20.90 -1.12
N TYR A 81 -0.46 20.98 -0.04
CA TYR A 81 0.02 20.60 1.30
C TYR A 81 0.32 19.11 1.41
N PHE A 82 -0.47 18.27 0.75
CA PHE A 82 -0.15 16.87 0.53
C PHE A 82 0.48 16.71 -0.86
N ASP A 83 1.74 16.28 -0.93
CA ASP A 83 2.42 15.92 -2.17
C ASP A 83 3.23 14.64 -1.97
N VAL A 84 2.99 13.65 -2.83
CA VAL A 84 3.72 12.37 -2.81
C VAL A 84 5.07 12.46 -3.51
N HIS A 85 5.30 13.52 -4.28
CA HIS A 85 6.60 13.82 -4.85
C HIS A 85 7.41 14.67 -3.87
N LYS A 86 8.69 14.33 -3.70
CA LYS A 86 9.61 15.24 -3.02
C LYS A 86 9.86 16.46 -3.91
N ALA A 87 9.90 17.64 -3.29
CA ALA A 87 10.45 18.85 -3.90
C ALA A 87 11.95 18.71 -4.19
#